data_AF-A0A2M8H7Q4-F1
#
_entry.id   AF-A0A2M8H7Q4-F1
#
_cell.length_a   1.000
_cell.length_b   1.000
_cell.length_c   1.000
_cell.angle_alpha   90.00
_cell.angle_beta   90.00
_cell.angle_gamma   90.00
#
_symmetry.space_group_name_H-M   'P 1'
#
loop_
_entity.id
_entity.type
_entity.pdbx_description
1 polymer ?
#
loop_
_entity_poly.entity_id
_entity_poly.type
_entity_poly.pdbx_seq_one_letter_code
_entity_poly.pdbx_strand_id
1 'polypeptide(L)'
;MVATAQVSHQENAIDPSKALPVVFRILDKWQCSTDEQLTLLGISSRSTLNKYKESSGGIRLGVDLQERMSYILNIHKSLRLLFSLDESIYGWVRKPNSHPFFAGRSAMDVMQGGRVADLYEVATRLHAWRGGQA
;
A
#
# COMPACT_ATOMS: atom_id res chain seq x y z
N MET A 1 -49.50 20.48 -10.02
CA MET A 1 -48.07 20.80 -10.05
C MET A 1 -47.44 20.25 -8.78
N VAL A 2 -46.78 19.09 -8.85
CA VAL A 2 -46.05 18.51 -7.71
C VAL A 2 -44.57 18.61 -8.05
N ALA A 3 -43.84 19.41 -7.28
CA ALA A 3 -42.40 19.55 -7.39
C ALA A 3 -41.73 18.24 -6.97
N THR A 4 -41.10 17.56 -7.92
CA THR A 4 -40.19 16.46 -7.65
C THR A 4 -38.90 17.02 -7.08
N ALA A 5 -38.72 16.88 -5.77
CA ALA A 5 -37.43 17.10 -5.13
C ALA A 5 -36.45 16.07 -5.69
N GLN A 6 -35.49 16.52 -6.50
CA GLN A 6 -34.34 15.71 -6.89
C GLN A 6 -33.49 15.51 -5.63
N VAL A 7 -33.61 14.32 -5.03
CA VAL A 7 -32.65 13.82 -4.06
C VAL A 7 -31.33 13.68 -4.82
N SER A 8 -30.42 14.62 -4.58
CA SER A 8 -29.04 14.51 -5.02
C SER A 8 -28.45 13.24 -4.42
N HIS A 9 -28.32 12.20 -5.25
CA HIS A 9 -27.49 11.04 -4.97
C HIS A 9 -26.02 11.51 -4.88
N GLN A 10 -25.62 12.02 -3.71
CA GLN A 10 -24.23 11.89 -3.30
C GLN A 10 -24.02 10.41 -3.00
N GLU A 11 -23.65 9.65 -4.03
CA GLU A 11 -23.00 8.35 -3.83
C GLU A 11 -21.91 8.51 -2.78
N ASN A 12 -21.86 7.60 -1.81
CA ASN A 12 -20.77 7.47 -0.85
C ASN A 12 -19.44 7.24 -1.61
N ALA A 13 -18.84 8.30 -2.14
CA ALA A 13 -17.52 8.23 -2.72
C ALA A 13 -16.56 7.80 -1.61
N ILE A 14 -15.92 6.66 -1.79
CA ILE A 14 -14.91 6.15 -0.85
C ILE A 14 -13.81 7.21 -0.78
N ASP A 15 -13.62 7.78 0.41
CA ASP A 15 -12.51 8.69 0.66
C ASP A 15 -11.21 7.88 0.83
N PRO A 16 -10.30 7.87 -0.15
CA PRO A 16 -9.08 7.07 -0.09
C PRO A 16 -8.14 7.55 1.03
N SER A 17 -8.26 8.79 1.49
CA SER A 17 -7.41 9.31 2.57
C SER A 17 -7.69 8.67 3.92
N LYS A 18 -8.87 8.05 4.10
CA LYS A 18 -9.16 7.22 5.29
C LYS A 18 -8.29 5.98 5.40
N ALA A 19 -7.62 5.56 4.31
CA ALA A 19 -6.70 4.42 4.33
C ALA A 19 -5.28 4.79 4.81
N LEU A 20 -4.93 6.08 4.89
CA LEU A 20 -3.58 6.52 5.30
C LEU A 20 -3.15 5.95 6.66
N PRO A 21 -3.98 5.98 7.73
CA PRO A 21 -3.58 5.41 9.02
C PRO A 21 -3.26 3.91 8.94
N VAL A 22 -3.95 3.17 8.09
CA VAL A 22 -3.72 1.74 7.89
C VAL A 22 -2.42 1.52 7.11
N VAL A 23 -2.20 2.29 6.04
CA VAL A 23 -0.97 2.22 5.24
C VAL A 23 0.25 2.52 6.11
N PHE A 24 0.24 3.61 6.89
CA PHE A 24 1.35 3.93 7.78
C PHE A 24 1.59 2.86 8.84
N ARG A 25 0.54 2.29 9.43
CA ARG A 25 0.69 1.17 10.37
C ARG A 25 1.34 -0.05 9.73
N ILE A 26 1.02 -0.35 8.47
CA ILE A 26 1.68 -1.44 7.73
C ILE A 26 3.16 -1.12 7.53
N LEU A 27 3.49 0.08 7.05
CA LEU A 27 4.87 0.51 6.82
C LEU A 27 5.69 0.49 8.13
N ASP A 28 5.11 0.92 9.24
CA ASP A 28 5.76 0.88 10.55
C ASP A 28 6.00 -0.56 11.01
N LYS A 29 5.04 -1.47 10.80
CA LYS A 29 5.21 -2.90 11.12
C LYS A 29 6.20 -3.61 10.19
N TRP A 30 6.36 -3.14 8.96
CA TRP A 30 7.46 -3.53 8.07
C TRP A 30 8.79 -2.86 8.42
N GLN A 31 8.82 -2.08 9.52
CA GLN A 31 9.99 -1.37 10.02
C GLN A 31 10.57 -0.38 9.01
N CYS A 32 9.71 0.25 8.19
CA CYS A 32 10.15 1.24 7.22
C CYS A 32 10.69 2.50 7.90
N SER A 33 11.92 2.88 7.54
CA SER A 33 12.48 4.20 7.86
C SER A 33 11.68 5.31 7.19
N THR A 34 11.90 6.56 7.61
CA THR A 34 11.22 7.72 6.99
C THR A 34 11.53 7.82 5.48
N ASP A 35 12.77 7.56 5.08
CA ASP A 35 13.18 7.65 3.67
C ASP A 35 12.58 6.51 2.83
N GLU A 36 12.44 5.32 3.42
CA GLU A 36 11.71 4.23 2.78
C GLU A 36 10.22 4.56 2.62
N GLN A 37 9.59 5.18 3.63
CA GLN A 37 8.20 5.62 3.54
C GLN A 37 8.00 6.67 2.44
N LEU A 38 8.90 7.65 2.33
CA LEU A 38 8.89 8.64 1.25
C LEU A 38 8.97 7.96 -0.12
N THR A 39 9.92 7.02 -0.27
CA THR A 39 10.17 6.30 -1.53
C THR A 39 8.97 5.45 -1.94
N LEU A 40 8.43 4.65 -1.02
CA LEU A 40 7.29 3.76 -1.32
C LEU A 40 6.04 4.57 -1.68
N LEU A 41 5.80 5.67 -0.99
CA LEU A 41 4.62 6.51 -1.21
C LEU A 41 4.81 7.54 -2.35
N GLY A 42 5.99 7.63 -2.96
CA GLY A 42 6.27 8.61 -4.02
C GLY A 42 6.22 10.07 -3.51
N ILE A 43 6.49 10.29 -2.23
CA ILE A 43 6.44 11.61 -1.58
C ILE A 43 7.84 12.21 -1.55
N SER A 44 8.00 13.42 -2.07
CA SER A 44 9.30 14.11 -2.14
C SER A 44 9.67 14.89 -0.88
N SER A 45 8.72 15.16 0.02
CA SER A 45 8.91 16.02 1.20
C SER A 45 8.50 15.33 2.50
N ARG A 46 9.36 15.42 3.51
CA ARG A 46 9.07 15.02 4.90
C ARG A 46 7.89 15.78 5.51
N SER A 47 7.71 17.06 5.16
CA SER A 47 6.57 17.83 5.68
C SER A 47 5.24 17.31 5.13
N THR A 48 5.20 16.94 3.85
CA THR A 48 4.03 16.31 3.23
C THR A 48 3.74 14.95 3.86
N LEU A 49 4.79 14.14 4.10
CA LEU A 49 4.65 12.85 4.77
C LEU A 49 4.03 13.01 6.17
N ASN A 50 4.54 13.96 6.98
CA ASN A 50 4.02 14.22 8.32
C ASN A 50 2.54 14.66 8.29
N LYS A 51 2.18 15.56 7.36
CA LYS A 51 0.78 15.95 7.15
C LYS A 51 -0.12 14.75 6.84
N TYR A 52 0.36 13.78 6.06
CA TYR A 52 -0.40 12.57 5.75
C TYR A 52 -0.48 11.60 6.92
N LYS A 53 0.56 11.51 7.77
CA LYS A 53 0.54 10.72 9.01
C LYS A 53 -0.52 11.22 10.00
N GLU A 54 -0.73 12.53 10.05
CA GLU A 54 -1.73 13.18 10.91
C GLU A 54 -3.15 13.12 10.34
N SER A 55 -3.32 12.72 9.08
CA SER A 55 -4.63 12.69 8.43
C SER A 55 -5.38 11.38 8.66
N SER A 56 -6.67 11.50 8.97
CA SER A 56 -7.61 10.38 9.10
C SER A 56 -8.78 10.45 8.11
N GLY A 57 -8.66 11.27 7.06
CA GLY A 57 -9.76 11.54 6.12
C GLY A 57 -9.78 13.00 5.64
N GLY A 58 -10.56 13.27 4.59
CA GLY A 58 -10.90 14.61 4.13
C GLY A 58 -9.80 15.34 3.36
N ILE A 59 -8.68 14.68 3.06
CA ILE A 59 -7.60 15.28 2.25
C ILE A 59 -7.58 14.71 0.84
N ARG A 60 -7.33 15.59 -0.14
CA ARG A 60 -7.18 15.16 -1.54
C ARG A 60 -5.83 14.51 -1.74
N LEU A 61 -5.84 13.27 -2.23
CA LEU A 61 -4.65 12.52 -2.60
C LEU A 61 -4.45 12.55 -4.11
N GLY A 62 -3.20 12.61 -4.57
CA GLY A 62 -2.86 12.42 -5.98
C GLY A 62 -3.12 10.98 -6.43
N VAL A 63 -3.34 10.76 -7.72
CA VAL A 63 -3.64 9.43 -8.29
C VAL A 63 -2.48 8.46 -8.03
N ASP A 64 -1.23 8.89 -8.23
CA ASP A 64 -0.03 8.07 -7.98
C ASP A 64 0.05 7.60 -6.52
N LEU A 65 -0.21 8.47 -5.54
CA LEU A 65 -0.22 8.10 -4.13
C LEU A 65 -1.33 7.07 -3.82
N GLN A 66 -2.53 7.27 -4.38
CA GLN A 66 -3.63 6.32 -4.19
C GLN A 66 -3.30 4.93 -4.77
N GLU A 67 -2.65 4.90 -5.93
CA GLU A 67 -2.21 3.66 -6.57
C GLU A 67 -1.15 2.94 -5.71
N ARG A 68 -0.12 3.66 -5.26
CA ARG A 68 0.92 3.12 -4.38
C ARG A 68 0.35 2.58 -3.07
N MET A 69 -0.57 3.32 -2.44
CA MET A 69 -1.29 2.86 -1.25
C MET A 69 -2.06 1.56 -1.52
N SER A 70 -2.71 1.45 -2.69
CA SER A 70 -3.44 0.24 -3.08
C SER A 70 -2.52 -0.97 -3.21
N TYR A 71 -1.32 -0.83 -3.78
CA TYR A 71 -0.35 -1.93 -3.82
C TYR A 71 0.17 -2.32 -2.45
N ILE A 72 0.47 -1.37 -1.57
CA ILE A 72 0.89 -1.66 -0.18
C ILE A 72 -0.19 -2.46 0.55
N LEU A 73 -1.45 -2.05 0.43
CA LEU A 73 -2.59 -2.76 1.02
C LEU A 73 -2.76 -4.17 0.44
N ASN A 74 -2.59 -4.33 -0.88
CA ASN A 74 -2.71 -5.62 -1.56
C ASN A 74 -1.58 -6.59 -1.17
N ILE A 75 -0.35 -6.10 -1.05
CA ILE A 75 0.80 -6.87 -0.56
C ILE A 75 0.49 -7.39 0.84
N HIS A 76 0.12 -6.49 1.76
CA HIS A 76 -0.19 -6.89 3.14
C HIS A 76 -1.36 -7.89 3.20
N LYS A 77 -2.43 -7.65 2.42
CA LYS A 77 -3.58 -8.56 2.33
C LYS A 77 -3.15 -9.96 1.86
N SER A 78 -2.31 -10.05 0.83
CA SER A 78 -1.81 -11.33 0.34
C SER A 78 -0.96 -12.04 1.40
N LEU A 79 -0.08 -11.33 2.10
CA LEU A 79 0.74 -11.91 3.17
C LEU A 79 -0.12 -12.47 4.32
N ARG A 80 -1.20 -11.78 4.70
CA ARG A 80 -2.14 -12.26 5.72
C ARG A 80 -2.93 -13.52 5.32
N LEU A 81 -3.01 -13.82 4.03
CA LEU A 81 -3.64 -15.04 3.53
C LEU A 81 -2.63 -16.19 3.43
N LEU A 82 -1.38 -15.87 3.13
CA LEU A 82 -0.30 -16.86 3.00
C LEU A 82 0.27 -17.30 4.36
N PHE A 83 0.21 -16.45 5.38
CA PHE A 83 0.83 -16.68 6.67
C PHE A 83 -0.14 -16.47 7.83
N SER A 84 0.01 -17.27 8.88
CA SER A 84 -0.79 -17.17 10.11
C SER A 84 -0.07 -16.48 11.26
N LEU A 85 1.27 -16.48 11.25
CA LEU A 85 2.09 -15.84 12.29
C LEU A 85 2.36 -14.39 11.94
N ASP A 86 2.12 -13.48 12.90
CA ASP A 86 2.35 -12.05 12.74
C ASP A 86 3.81 -11.74 12.34
N GLU A 87 4.79 -12.41 12.94
CA GLU A 87 6.20 -12.26 12.58
C GLU A 87 6.44 -12.58 11.10
N SER A 88 5.80 -13.63 10.58
CA SER A 88 5.89 -13.98 9.16
C SER A 88 5.19 -12.94 8.29
N ILE A 89 3.98 -12.49 8.67
CA ILE A 89 3.21 -11.50 7.89
C ILE A 89 3.97 -10.18 7.74
N TYR A 90 4.58 -9.68 8.82
CA TYR A 90 5.25 -8.38 8.80
C TYR A 90 6.74 -8.47 8.45
N GLY A 91 7.41 -9.56 8.81
CA GLY A 91 8.84 -9.75 8.56
C GLY A 91 9.16 -10.22 7.15
N TRP A 92 8.21 -10.84 6.44
CA TRP A 92 8.49 -11.45 5.13
C TRP A 92 9.05 -10.46 4.10
N VAL A 93 8.55 -9.22 4.06
CA VAL A 93 9.01 -8.22 3.09
C VAL A 93 10.49 -7.85 3.24
N ARG A 94 11.08 -8.10 4.42
CA ARG A 94 12.49 -7.86 4.73
C ARG A 94 13.38 -9.09 4.53
N LYS A 95 12.80 -10.28 4.39
CA LYS A 95 13.57 -11.52 4.24
C LYS A 95 14.09 -11.64 2.81
N PRO A 96 15.35 -12.05 2.59
CA PRO A 96 15.83 -12.49 1.29
C PRO A 96 14.90 -13.54 0.68
N ASN A 97 14.65 -13.44 -0.62
CA ASN A 97 13.72 -14.33 -1.30
C ASN A 97 14.41 -15.03 -2.48
N SER A 98 14.35 -16.37 -2.47
CA SER A 98 14.98 -17.24 -3.48
C SER A 98 14.17 -17.38 -4.77
N HIS A 99 12.93 -16.92 -4.82
CA HIS A 99 12.12 -16.96 -6.03
C HIS A 99 12.81 -16.15 -7.15
N PRO A 100 12.84 -16.65 -8.41
CA PRO A 100 13.65 -16.07 -9.50
C PRO A 100 13.47 -14.56 -9.70
N PHE A 101 12.25 -14.06 -9.56
CA PHE A 101 11.95 -12.62 -9.64
C PHE A 101 12.76 -11.76 -8.65
N PHE A 102 12.93 -12.22 -7.41
CA PHE A 102 13.64 -11.45 -6.39
C PHE A 102 15.17 -11.62 -6.49
N ALA A 103 15.64 -12.72 -7.09
CA ALA A 103 17.05 -13.01 -7.31
C ALA A 103 17.89 -12.88 -6.02
N GLY A 104 17.37 -13.40 -4.90
CA GLY A 104 18.01 -13.35 -3.58
C GLY A 104 17.79 -12.05 -2.81
N ARG A 105 17.22 -11.01 -3.43
CA ARG A 105 16.86 -9.76 -2.73
C ARG A 105 15.58 -9.93 -1.91
N SER A 106 15.35 -9.03 -0.97
CA SER A 106 14.06 -8.94 -0.28
C SER A 106 13.02 -8.24 -1.16
N ALA A 107 11.73 -8.39 -0.83
CA ALA A 107 10.69 -7.63 -1.50
C ALA A 107 10.84 -6.12 -1.25
N MET A 108 11.31 -5.73 -0.06
CA MET A 108 11.60 -4.34 0.24
C MET A 108 12.67 -3.76 -0.69
N ASP A 109 13.76 -4.48 -0.93
CA ASP A 109 14.83 -4.01 -1.83
C ASP A 109 14.31 -3.75 -3.25
N VAL A 110 13.37 -4.57 -3.72
CA VAL A 110 12.71 -4.35 -5.02
C VAL A 110 11.84 -3.08 -4.96
N MET A 111 10.99 -2.95 -3.95
CA MET A 111 10.07 -1.81 -3.83
C MET A 111 10.80 -0.48 -3.58
N GLN A 112 12.00 -0.50 -2.99
CA GLN A 112 12.88 0.67 -2.84
C GLN A 112 13.47 1.16 -4.16
N GLY A 113 13.21 0.50 -5.30
CA GLY A 113 13.43 1.06 -6.64
C GLY A 113 12.62 2.34 -6.90
N GLY A 114 11.57 2.60 -6.11
CA GLY A 114 10.84 3.86 -6.05
C GLY A 114 9.80 4.06 -7.16
N ARG A 115 9.78 3.21 -8.19
CA ARG A 115 8.75 3.27 -9.24
C ARG A 115 7.48 2.59 -8.73
N VAL A 116 6.32 3.11 -9.16
CA VAL A 116 5.03 2.45 -8.90
C VAL A 116 5.00 1.02 -9.45
N ALA A 117 5.68 0.78 -10.58
CA ALA A 117 5.85 -0.55 -11.16
C ALA A 117 6.54 -1.53 -10.20
N ASP A 118 7.48 -1.10 -9.36
CA ASP A 118 8.17 -2.01 -8.44
C ASP A 118 7.21 -2.56 -7.37
N LEU A 119 6.27 -1.72 -6.90
CA LEU A 119 5.19 -2.12 -6.00
C LEU A 119 4.18 -3.04 -6.70
N TYR A 120 3.76 -2.69 -7.92
CA TYR A 120 2.86 -3.49 -8.74
C TYR A 120 3.40 -4.91 -8.96
N GLU A 121 4.69 -4.99 -9.32
CA GLU A 121 5.41 -6.22 -9.57
C GLU A 121 5.41 -7.11 -8.31
N VAL A 122 5.69 -6.58 -7.12
CA VAL A 122 5.61 -7.37 -5.88
C VAL A 122 4.17 -7.80 -5.56
N ALA A 123 3.20 -6.90 -5.69
CA ALA A 123 1.80 -7.16 -5.40
C ALA A 123 1.22 -8.27 -6.30
N THR A 124 1.49 -8.21 -7.59
CA THR A 124 1.00 -9.17 -8.60
C THR A 124 1.53 -10.57 -8.33
N ARG A 125 2.80 -10.71 -7.95
CA ARG A 125 3.40 -12.02 -7.68
C ARG A 125 2.86 -12.65 -6.41
N LEU A 126 2.72 -11.89 -5.32
CA LEU A 126 2.05 -12.36 -4.11
C LEU A 126 0.59 -12.75 -4.37
N HIS A 127 -0.10 -12.01 -5.24
CA HIS A 127 -1.45 -12.36 -5.65
C HIS A 127 -1.51 -13.67 -6.43
N ALA A 128 -0.57 -13.90 -7.36
CA ALA A 128 -0.48 -15.14 -8.15
C ALA A 128 -0.22 -16.38 -7.28
N TRP A 129 0.68 -16.27 -6.29
CA TRP A 129 0.95 -17.35 -5.34
C TRP A 129 -0.28 -17.78 -4.54
N ARG A 130 -1.20 -16.85 -4.25
CA ARG A 130 -2.49 -17.18 -3.63
C ARG A 130 -3.38 -18.03 -4.56
N GLY A 131 -3.29 -17.83 -5.87
CA GLY A 131 -4.14 -18.47 -6.87
C GLY A 131 -3.68 -19.87 -7.32
N GLY A 132 -2.58 -20.39 -6.76
CA GLY A 132 -2.00 -21.67 -7.20
C GLY A 132 -1.31 -21.62 -8.56
N GLN A 133 -1.06 -20.42 -9.09
CA GLN A 133 -0.25 -20.22 -10.30
C GLN A 133 1.14 -19.74 -9.87
N ALA A 134 2.05 -20.70 -9.74
CA ALA A 134 3.48 -20.48 -9.57
C ALA A 134 4.22 -21.15 -10.73
#